data_AF-A0A2V7FTV3-F1
#
_entry.id   AF-A0A2V7FTV3-F1
#
_cell.length_a   1.000
_cell.length_b   1.000
_cell.length_c   1.000
_cell.angle_alpha   90.00
_cell.angle_beta   90.00
_cell.angle_gamma   90.00
#
_symmetry.space_group_name_H-M   'P 1'
#
loop_
_entity.id
_entity.type
_entity.pdbx_description
1 polymer ?
#
loop_
_entity_poly.entity_id
_entity_poly.type
_entity_poly.pdbx_seq_one_letter_code
_entity_poly.pdbx_strand_id
1 'polypeptide(L)'
;MISFEESGELMRELAGVAVDAKQVERTAEALGREIAEDERTVVEPSGPPAPTMYLGLDGTGVPMRAAELVGRQGKQPDGSAKTREVKLVTVWTAEGRDDDGTPVRDA
;
A
#
# COMPACT_ATOMS: atom_id res chain seq x y z
N MET A 1 -11.95 14.26 4.97
CA MET A 1 -12.99 13.53 5.74
C MET A 1 -14.33 14.06 5.27
N ILE A 2 -15.25 13.20 4.86
CA ILE A 2 -16.60 13.58 4.42
C ILE A 2 -17.57 13.54 5.60
N SER A 3 -18.64 14.32 5.54
CA SER A 3 -19.73 14.31 6.53
C SER A 3 -20.62 13.07 6.39
N PHE A 4 -21.45 12.79 7.40
CA PHE A 4 -22.45 11.72 7.34
C PHE A 4 -23.55 11.97 6.30
N GLU A 5 -23.87 13.24 6.05
CA GLU A 5 -24.82 13.64 5.01
C GLU A 5 -24.25 13.34 3.62
N GLU A 6 -23.04 13.82 3.34
CA GLU A 6 -22.31 13.51 2.10
C GLU A 6 -22.11 11.99 1.92
N SER A 7 -21.88 11.25 3.01
CA SER A 7 -21.76 9.78 2.94
C SER A 7 -23.07 9.12 2.50
N GLY A 8 -24.22 9.57 3.02
CA GLY A 8 -25.54 9.10 2.59
C GLY A 8 -25.83 9.43 1.13
N GLU A 9 -25.44 10.62 0.67
CA GLU A 9 -25.55 11.02 -0.74
C GLU A 9 -24.72 10.14 -1.66
N LEU A 10 -23.46 9.88 -1.31
CA LEU A 10 -22.58 9.00 -2.08
C LEU A 10 -23.11 7.56 -2.16
N MET A 11 -23.66 7.02 -1.08
CA MET A 11 -24.27 5.68 -1.09
C MET A 11 -25.46 5.60 -2.05
N ARG A 12 -26.25 6.67 -2.12
CA ARG A 12 -27.36 6.77 -3.09
C ARG A 12 -26.85 6.91 -4.52
N GLU A 13 -25.88 7.79 -4.76
CA GLU A 13 -25.44 8.16 -6.11
C GLU A 13 -24.55 7.09 -6.76
N LEU A 14 -23.66 6.48 -5.99
CA LEU A 14 -22.67 5.52 -6.50
C LEU A 14 -23.16 4.08 -6.41
N ALA A 15 -23.94 3.74 -5.39
CA ALA A 15 -24.40 2.38 -5.14
C ALA A 15 -25.92 2.20 -5.28
N GLY A 16 -26.70 3.26 -5.48
CA GLY A 16 -28.16 3.18 -5.55
C GLY A 16 -28.83 2.84 -4.22
N VAL A 17 -28.10 2.93 -3.10
CA VAL A 17 -28.57 2.54 -1.76
C VAL A 17 -28.96 3.78 -0.99
N ALA A 18 -30.25 3.90 -0.65
CA ALA A 18 -30.71 4.98 0.23
C ALA A 18 -30.32 4.69 1.68
N VAL A 19 -29.41 5.51 2.22
CA VAL A 19 -28.99 5.48 3.62
C VAL A 19 -29.13 6.90 4.17
N ASP A 20 -29.82 7.04 5.31
CA ASP A 20 -29.90 8.34 5.98
C ASP A 20 -28.63 8.62 6.80
N ALA A 21 -28.34 9.90 7.03
CA ALA A 21 -27.14 10.33 7.75
C ALA A 21 -27.04 9.74 9.18
N LYS A 22 -28.17 9.55 9.90
CA LYS A 22 -28.17 8.95 11.24
C LYS A 22 -27.86 7.46 11.21
N GLN A 23 -28.20 6.77 10.13
CA GLN A 23 -27.80 5.38 9.95
C GLN A 23 -26.29 5.30 9.73
N VAL A 24 -25.70 6.18 8.91
CA VAL A 24 -24.23 6.26 8.73
C VAL A 24 -23.55 6.57 10.07
N GLU A 25 -24.04 7.58 10.80
CA GLU A 25 -23.53 7.97 12.13
C GLU A 25 -23.53 6.79 13.10
N ARG A 26 -24.68 6.12 13.29
CA ARG A 26 -24.79 4.98 14.21
C ARG A 26 -23.88 3.82 13.84
N THR A 27 -23.72 3.53 12.55
CA THR A 27 -22.78 2.50 12.09
C THR A 27 -21.34 2.89 12.37
N ALA A 28 -20.96 4.14 12.12
CA ALA A 28 -19.63 4.65 12.44
C ALA A 28 -19.35 4.61 13.95
N GLU A 29 -20.31 4.97 14.80
CA GLU A 29 -20.20 4.86 16.26
C GLU A 29 -20.07 3.42 16.75
N ALA A 30 -20.87 2.51 16.19
CA ALA A 30 -20.80 1.09 16.53
C ALA A 30 -19.43 0.51 16.18
N LEU A 31 -18.94 0.77 14.96
CA LEU A 31 -17.59 0.37 14.54
C LEU A 31 -16.51 1.02 15.41
N GLY A 32 -16.66 2.29 15.77
CA GLY A 32 -15.74 2.97 16.68
C GLY A 32 -15.67 2.31 18.06
N ARG A 33 -16.79 1.77 18.56
CA ARG A 33 -16.81 1.00 19.81
C ARG A 33 -16.09 -0.33 19.67
N GLU A 34 -16.31 -1.05 18.56
CA GLU A 34 -15.59 -2.30 18.27
C GLU A 34 -14.08 -2.07 18.20
N ILE A 35 -13.64 -1.01 17.50
CA ILE A 35 -12.22 -0.61 17.45
C ILE A 35 -11.69 -0.28 18.84
N ALA A 36 -12.41 0.50 19.63
CA ALA A 36 -11.98 0.87 20.98
C ALA A 36 -11.93 -0.32 21.95
N GLU A 37 -12.73 -1.36 21.72
CA GLU A 37 -12.66 -2.62 22.45
C GLU A 37 -11.46 -3.45 21.99
N ASP A 38 -11.21 -3.54 20.68
CA ASP A 38 -10.08 -4.25 20.08
C ASP A 38 -8.73 -3.63 20.53
N GLU A 39 -8.61 -2.30 20.53
CA GLU A 39 -7.41 -1.57 20.98
C GLU A 39 -7.02 -1.84 22.45
N ARG A 40 -7.96 -2.31 23.28
CA ARG A 40 -7.67 -2.70 24.67
C ARG A 40 -7.09 -4.10 24.77
N THR A 41 -7.18 -4.89 23.71
CA THR A 41 -6.56 -6.21 23.64
C THR A 41 -5.06 -6.02 23.60
N VAL A 42 -4.39 -6.46 24.67
CA VAL A 42 -2.93 -6.50 24.71
C VAL A 42 -2.48 -7.59 23.75
N VAL A 43 -1.90 -7.18 22.63
CA VAL A 43 -1.23 -8.11 21.71
C VAL A 43 0.17 -8.35 22.24
N GLU A 44 0.40 -9.53 22.80
CA GLU A 44 1.75 -9.96 23.15
C GLU A 44 2.56 -10.18 21.86
N PRO A 45 3.76 -9.58 21.73
CA PRO A 45 4.62 -9.85 20.60
C PRO A 45 4.92 -11.36 20.48
N SER A 46 4.58 -11.96 19.35
CA SER A 46 4.88 -13.37 19.11
C SER A 46 6.36 -13.54 18.74
N GLY A 47 7.20 -13.70 19.77
CA GLY A 47 8.62 -13.95 19.60
C GLY A 47 9.44 -12.74 19.15
N PRO A 48 10.77 -12.91 19.00
CA PRO A 48 11.62 -11.83 18.51
C PRO A 48 11.30 -11.52 17.04
N PRO A 49 11.33 -10.23 16.63
CA PRO A 49 11.10 -9.87 15.24
C PRO A 49 12.14 -10.56 14.34
N ALA A 50 11.75 -10.85 13.09
CA ALA A 50 12.66 -11.43 12.12
C ALA A 50 13.93 -10.54 12.01
N PRO A 51 15.14 -11.11 12.18
CA PRO A 51 16.38 -10.31 12.23
C PRO A 51 16.79 -9.74 10.88
N THR A 52 16.18 -10.24 9.79
CA THR A 52 16.53 -9.89 8.41
C THR A 52 15.29 -9.38 7.68
N MET A 53 15.41 -8.18 7.11
CA MET A 53 14.47 -7.67 6.12
C MET A 53 14.94 -8.01 4.71
N TYR A 54 13.99 -8.36 3.86
CA TYR A 54 14.20 -8.70 2.45
C TYR A 54 13.68 -7.58 1.56
N LEU A 55 14.32 -7.46 0.39
CA LEU A 55 14.01 -6.47 -0.63
C LEU A 55 13.78 -7.15 -1.97
N GLY A 56 12.64 -6.87 -2.57
CA GLY A 56 12.29 -7.26 -3.92
C GLY A 56 12.25 -5.99 -4.73
N LEU A 57 13.08 -5.94 -5.76
CA LEU A 57 13.22 -4.76 -6.58
C LEU A 57 13.08 -5.18 -8.03
N ASP A 58 12.14 -4.53 -8.70
CA ASP A 58 12.06 -4.54 -10.16
C ASP A 58 12.22 -3.11 -10.68
N GLY A 59 12.68 -2.99 -11.92
CA GLY A 59 12.96 -1.71 -12.55
C GLY A 59 12.51 -1.72 -14.01
N THR A 60 11.78 -0.68 -14.41
CA THR A 60 11.40 -0.49 -15.81
C THR A 60 11.75 0.90 -16.31
N GLY A 61 12.07 1.00 -17.60
CA GLY A 61 12.37 2.26 -18.25
C GLY A 61 11.07 3.03 -18.55
N VAL A 62 10.89 4.18 -17.92
CA VAL A 62 9.80 5.12 -18.20
C VAL A 62 10.28 6.13 -19.23
N PRO A 63 9.59 6.31 -20.37
CA PRO A 63 9.90 7.36 -21.33
C PRO A 63 9.85 8.74 -20.68
N MET A 64 10.87 9.56 -20.96
CA MET A 64 10.97 10.90 -20.38
C MET A 64 10.99 11.98 -21.47
N ARG A 65 10.66 13.21 -21.07
CA ARG A 65 10.88 14.39 -21.91
C ARG A 65 12.38 14.62 -22.09
N ALA A 66 12.81 15.11 -23.25
CA ALA A 66 14.22 15.34 -23.54
C ALA A 66 14.92 16.25 -22.52
N ALA A 67 14.23 17.27 -21.99
CA ALA A 67 14.75 18.16 -20.96
C ALA A 67 15.11 17.42 -19.65
N GLU A 68 14.38 16.37 -19.29
CA GLU A 68 14.60 15.55 -18.09
C GLU A 68 15.76 14.55 -18.26
N LEU A 69 16.31 14.46 -19.48
CA LEU A 69 17.37 13.52 -19.87
C LEU A 69 18.72 14.21 -20.12
N VAL A 70 18.77 15.55 -20.01
CA VAL A 70 20.02 16.31 -20.17
C VAL A 70 21.06 15.82 -19.16
N GLY A 71 22.25 15.47 -19.67
CA GLY A 71 23.34 14.94 -18.85
C GLY A 71 23.15 13.50 -18.35
N ARG A 72 22.11 12.79 -18.80
CA ARG A 72 21.90 11.37 -18.48
C ARG A 72 22.44 10.49 -19.60
N GLN A 73 23.34 9.59 -19.23
CA GLN A 73 23.86 8.59 -20.14
C GLN A 73 22.80 7.53 -20.41
N GLY A 74 22.51 7.28 -21.69
CA GLY A 74 21.67 6.19 -22.13
C GLY A 74 22.45 5.10 -22.86
N LYS A 75 21.71 4.11 -23.35
CA LYS A 75 22.26 2.93 -24.04
C LYS A 75 22.28 3.07 -25.57
N GLN A 76 21.88 4.23 -26.11
CA GLN A 76 21.91 4.47 -27.56
C GLN A 76 23.36 4.60 -28.06
N PRO A 77 23.66 4.37 -29.35
CA PRO A 77 25.01 4.49 -29.90
C PRO A 77 25.66 5.88 -29.73
N ASP A 78 24.84 6.93 -29.68
CA ASP A 78 25.26 8.32 -29.44
C ASP A 78 25.35 8.68 -27.95
N GLY A 79 25.12 7.70 -27.06
CA GLY A 79 25.11 7.88 -25.61
C GLY A 79 23.86 8.55 -25.05
N SER A 80 22.87 8.90 -25.89
CA SER A 80 21.65 9.57 -25.44
C SER A 80 20.71 8.61 -24.69
N ALA A 81 19.97 9.16 -23.71
CA ALA A 81 18.90 8.46 -23.01
C ALA A 81 17.53 8.76 -23.64
N LYS A 82 16.60 7.80 -23.55
CA LYS A 82 15.17 7.97 -23.87
C LYS A 82 14.25 7.75 -22.68
N THR A 83 14.74 7.03 -21.68
CA THR A 83 13.99 6.60 -20.51
C THR A 83 14.79 6.89 -19.25
N ARG A 84 14.09 6.94 -18.10
CA ARG A 84 14.68 6.79 -16.78
C ARG A 84 14.10 5.55 -16.13
N GLU A 85 14.89 4.88 -15.30
CA GLU A 85 14.40 3.71 -14.58
C GLU A 85 13.50 4.16 -13.42
N VAL A 86 12.25 3.68 -13.40
CA VAL A 86 11.42 3.66 -12.20
C VAL A 86 11.61 2.32 -11.52
N LYS A 87 11.80 2.34 -10.20
CA LYS A 87 11.95 1.13 -9.40
C LYS A 87 10.67 0.89 -8.62
N LEU A 88 10.13 -0.32 -8.71
CA LEU A 88 9.12 -0.82 -7.79
C LEU A 88 9.84 -1.65 -6.74
N VAL A 89 9.55 -1.36 -5.48
CA VAL A 89 10.22 -1.97 -4.35
C VAL A 89 9.19 -2.51 -3.37
N THR A 90 9.38 -3.75 -2.94
CA THR A 90 8.69 -4.34 -1.80
C THR A 90 9.71 -4.67 -0.72
N VAL A 91 9.38 -4.35 0.52
CA VAL A 91 10.15 -4.70 1.72
C VAL A 91 9.30 -5.65 2.54
N TRP A 92 9.87 -6.76 2.99
CA TRP A 92 9.17 -7.75 3.81
C TRP A 92 10.09 -8.44 4.80
N THR A 93 9.51 -8.98 5.86
CA THR A 93 10.11 -9.99 6.73
C THR A 93 9.77 -11.38 6.22
N ALA A 94 10.54 -12.38 6.65
CA ALA A 94 10.27 -13.78 6.36
C ALA A 94 10.38 -14.58 7.65
N GLU A 95 9.24 -14.79 8.30
CA GLU A 95 9.11 -15.61 9.51
C GLU A 95 9.25 -17.10 9.19
N GLY A 96 8.88 -17.51 7.97
CA GLY A 96 8.98 -18.88 7.46
C GLY A 96 10.20 -19.17 6.59
N ARG A 97 10.48 -20.46 6.42
CA ARG A 97 11.46 -21.01 5.46
C ARG A 97 10.80 -22.15 4.67
N ASP A 98 11.12 -22.28 3.39
CA ASP A 98 10.72 -23.46 2.60
C ASP A 98 11.61 -24.67 2.90
N ASP A 99 11.35 -25.80 2.23
CA ASP A 99 12.06 -27.07 2.44
C ASP A 99 13.56 -26.98 2.12
N ASP A 100 13.97 -26.03 1.27
CA ASP A 100 15.37 -25.76 0.92
C ASP A 100 16.03 -24.73 1.86
N GLY A 101 15.28 -24.22 2.85
CA GLY A 101 15.74 -23.20 3.79
C GLY A 101 15.69 -21.78 3.21
N THR A 102 14.96 -21.55 2.12
CA THR A 102 14.79 -20.23 1.51
C THR A 102 13.76 -19.41 2.29
N PRO A 103 14.05 -18.13 2.59
CA PRO A 103 13.08 -17.21 3.19
C PRO A 103 11.83 -17.05 2.34
N VAL A 104 10.66 -17.35 2.93
CA VAL A 104 9.35 -17.15 2.29
C VAL A 104 8.73 -15.88 2.84
N ARG A 105 8.21 -15.04 1.94
CA ARG A 105 7.56 -13.78 2.31
C ARG A 105 6.31 -14.04 3.14
N ASP A 106 6.15 -13.27 4.21
CA ASP A 106 4.96 -13.29 5.07
C ASP A 106 3.70 -12.90 4.26
N ALA A 107 2.55 -13.52 4.56
CA ALA A 107 1.29 -13.37 3.84
C ALA A 107 0.60 -12.01 4.06
#